data_AF-A0A0F7FXQ9-F1
#
_entry.id   AF-A0A0F7FXQ9-F1
#
_cell.length_a   1.000
_cell.length_b   1.000
_cell.length_c   1.000
_cell.angle_alpha   90.00
_cell.angle_beta   90.00
_cell.angle_gamma   90.00
#
_symmetry.space_group_name_H-M   'P 1'
#
loop_
_entity.id
_entity.type
_entity.pdbx_description
1 polymer ?
#
loop_
_entity_poly.entity_id
_entity_poly.type
_entity_poly.pdbx_seq_one_letter_code
_entity_poly.pdbx_strand_id
1 'polypeptide(L)' 'MADVRRSAVLTVARENLADAESLRLDSASTEELAYHFCVLKRSLREVLTVVAL' A
#
# COMPACT_ATOMS: atom_id res chain seq x y z
N MET A 1 6.36 -11.98 18.29
CA MET A 1 6.70 -10.68 17.64
C MET A 1 6.59 -10.73 16.12
N ALA A 2 6.98 -11.82 15.44
CA ALA A 2 6.85 -11.95 13.98
C ALA A 2 5.39 -11.83 13.47
N ASP A 3 4.42 -12.45 14.16
CA ASP A 3 3.00 -12.38 13.76
C ASP A 3 2.39 -10.98 13.90
N VAL A 4 2.81 -10.21 14.90
CA VAL A 4 2.35 -8.81 15.08
C VAL A 4 2.83 -7.95 13.93
N ARG A 5 4.11 -8.10 13.53
CA ARG A 5 4.66 -7.38 12.39
C ARG A 5 3.97 -7.77 11.08
N ARG A 6 3.74 -9.07 10.86
CA ARG A 6 3.03 -9.57 9.67
C ARG A 6 1.63 -8.99 9.59
N SER A 7 0.89 -9.02 10.70
CA SER A 7 -0.46 -8.45 10.78
C SER A 7 -0.46 -6.95 10.47
N ALA A 8 0.43 -6.18 11.10
CA ALA A 8 0.52 -4.74 10.87
C ALA A 8 0.83 -4.38 9.40
N VAL A 9 1.77 -5.09 8.77
CA VAL A 9 2.12 -4.87 7.36
C VAL A 9 0.93 -5.16 6.45
N LEU A 10 0.18 -6.23 6.70
CA LEU A 10 -1.00 -6.58 5.90
C LEU A 10 -2.14 -5.57 6.09
N THR A 11 -2.34 -5.06 7.31
CA THR A 11 -3.35 -4.03 7.59
C THR A 11 -3.03 -2.73 6.83
N VAL A 12 -1.81 -2.22 6.97
CA VAL A 12 -1.39 -0.98 6.28
C VAL A 12 -1.43 -1.14 4.76
N ALA A 13 -1.05 -2.30 4.23
CA ALA A 13 -1.13 -2.56 2.79
C ALA A 13 -2.58 -2.56 2.28
N ARG A 14 -3.53 -3.07 3.08
CA ARG A 14 -4.96 -3.03 2.75
C ARG A 14 -5.53 -1.62 2.79
N GLU A 15 -5.18 -0.84 3.80
CA GLU A 15 -5.59 0.57 3.93
C GLU A 15 -5.09 1.39 2.73
N ASN A 16 -3.79 1.29 2.43
CA ASN A 16 -3.20 1.99 1.29
C ASN A 16 -3.81 1.57 -0.07
N LEU A 17 -4.21 0.31 -0.20
CA LEU A 17 -4.91 -0.17 -1.39
C LEU A 17 -6.32 0.41 -1.49
N ALA A 18 -7.08 0.39 -0.40
CA ALA A 18 -8.43 0.96 -0.36
C ALA A 18 -8.41 2.46 -0.68
N ASP A 19 -7.44 3.20 -0.14
CA ASP A 19 -7.25 4.62 -0.44
C ASP A 19 -6.98 4.84 -1.93
N ALA A 20 -6.11 4.04 -2.55
CA ALA A 20 -5.83 4.13 -3.97
C ALA A 20 -7.02 3.71 -4.86
N GLU A 21 -7.82 2.72 -4.43
CA GLU A 21 -9.04 2.30 -5.14
C GLU A 21 -10.13 3.37 -5.08
N SER A 22 -10.15 4.20 -4.03
CA SER A 22 -11.06 5.34 -3.92
C SER A 22 -10.66 6.55 -4.77
N LEU A 23 -9.46 6.53 -5.36
CA LEU A 23 -8.93 7.65 -6.13
C LEU A 23 -9.72 7.88 -7.43
N ARG A 24 -10.22 9.09 -7.58
CA ARG A 24 -10.89 9.56 -8.81
C ARG A 24 -9.87 9.92 -9.89
N LEU A 25 -9.56 8.96 -10.75
CA LEU A 25 -8.53 9.09 -11.79
C LEU A 25 -8.82 10.20 -12.82
N ASP A 26 -10.09 10.56 -13.01
CA ASP A 26 -10.55 11.63 -13.91
C ASP A 26 -10.17 13.03 -13.42
N SER A 27 -9.97 13.20 -12.11
CA SER A 27 -9.67 14.49 -11.48
C SER A 27 -8.35 14.52 -10.72
N ALA A 28 -7.64 13.39 -10.60
CA ALA A 28 -6.39 13.29 -9.86
C ALA A 28 -5.26 14.07 -10.56
N SER A 29 -4.53 14.86 -9.79
CA SER A 29 -3.28 15.48 -10.25
C SER A 29 -2.19 14.42 -10.48
N THR A 30 -1.17 14.79 -11.24
CA THR A 30 -0.01 13.91 -11.46
C THR A 30 0.73 13.64 -10.14
N GLU A 31 0.79 14.62 -9.24
CA GLU A 31 1.37 14.48 -7.91
C GLU A 31 0.62 13.46 -7.04
N GLU A 32 -0.72 13.52 -7.03
CA GLU A 32 -1.56 12.55 -6.30
C GLU A 32 -1.36 11.13 -6.86
N LEU A 33 -1.38 10.97 -8.19
CA LEU A 33 -1.13 9.68 -8.83
C LEU A 33 0.26 9.14 -8.45
N ALA A 34 1.30 9.98 -8.54
CA ALA A 34 2.67 9.60 -8.20
C ALA A 34 2.80 9.20 -6.71
N TYR A 35 2.11 9.90 -5.82
CA TYR A 35 2.04 9.57 -4.39
C TYR A 35 1.46 8.16 -4.19
N HIS A 36 0.26 7.90 -4.71
CA HIS A 36 -0.40 6.61 -4.54
C HIS A 36 0.42 5.47 -5.16
N PHE A 37 1.02 5.66 -6.34
CA PHE A 37 1.92 4.68 -6.94
C PHE A 37 3.14 4.37 -6.05
N CYS A 38 3.76 5.39 -5.47
CA CYS A 38 4.90 5.22 -4.56
C CYS A 38 4.51 4.43 -3.30
N VAL A 39 3.38 4.79 -2.69
CA VAL A 39 2.85 4.13 -1.49
C VAL A 39 2.53 2.66 -1.77
N LEU A 40 1.80 2.36 -2.84
CA LEU A 40 1.44 0.99 -3.24
C LEU A 40 2.68 0.13 -3.50
N LYS A 41 3.67 0.67 -4.24
CA LYS A 41 4.93 -0.03 -4.50
C LYS A 41 5.66 -0.39 -3.20
N ARG A 42 5.70 0.52 -2.24
CA ARG A 42 6.35 0.29 -0.94
C ARG A 42 5.59 -0.76 -0.13
N SER A 43 4.27 -0.64 -0.01
CA SER A 43 3.44 -1.61 0.68
C SER A 43 3.54 -3.01 0.08
N LEU A 44 3.53 -3.13 -1.25
CA LEU A 44 3.71 -4.41 -1.92
C LEU A 44 5.08 -5.04 -1.59
N ARG A 45 6.16 -4.25 -1.61
CA ARG A 45 7.49 -4.74 -1.24
C ARG A 45 7.53 -5.27 0.19
N GLU A 46 6.88 -4.57 1.12
CA GLU A 46 6.82 -4.98 2.54
C GLU A 46 5.99 -6.26 2.71
N VAL A 47 4.84 -6.38 2.04
CA VAL A 47 4.02 -7.60 2.02
C VAL A 47 4.82 -8.78 1.46
N LEU A 48 5.48 -8.61 0.31
CA LEU A 48 6.31 -9.67 -0.29
C LEU A 48 7.44 -10.09 0.65
N THR A 49 8.07 -9.15 1.36
CA THR A 49 9.11 -9.46 2.35
C THR A 49 8.56 -10.30 3.50
N VAL A 50 7.35 -10.00 3.96
CA VAL A 50 6.71 -10.69 5.09
C VAL A 50 6.13 -12.07 4.72
N VAL A 51 5.76 -12.28 3.45
CA VAL A 51 5.19 -13.53 2.95
C VAL A 51 6.28 -14.48 2.43
N ALA A 52 7.37 -13.95 1.88
CA ALA A 52 8.51 -14.75 1.43
C ALA A 52 9.44 -15.23 2.57
N LEU A 53 9.21 -14.76 3.80
CA LEU A 53 9.91 -15.14 5.04
C LEU A 53 8.95 -15.86 6.00
#